data_AF-A0A6C0BDN3-F1
#
_entry.id   AF-A0A6C0BDN3-F1
#
_cell.length_a   1.000
_cell.length_b   1.000
_cell.length_c   1.000
_cell.angle_alpha   90.00
_cell.angle_beta   90.00
_cell.angle_gamma   90.00
#
_symmetry.space_group_name_H-M   'P 1'
#
loop_
_entity.id
_entity.type
_entity.pdbx_description
1 polymer ?
#
loop_
_entity_poly.entity_id
_entity_poly.type
_entity_poly.pdbx_seq_one_letter_code
_entity_poly.pdbx_strand_id
1 'polypeptide(L)'
;MKHVGTFRGIDIESGDVVFCDIDDTLFDYGAPIDNYWKEKIEDPGYKIWYSIIENTIPTITDKYFYDFLNLIRENNAEIYFITARNVNFKKLTVEHLKYHSLEHIECHCLSGTCKSKYISENFDLKKYNRKIFIDDSEKNIADINDNLNDFVTYLYKK
;
A
#
# COMPACT_ATOMS: atom_id res chain seq x y z
N MET A 1 0.04 -5.64 15.89
CA MET A 1 -0.84 -5.05 14.86
C MET A 1 -1.83 -4.09 15.50
N LYS A 2 -1.93 -2.86 15.00
CA LYS A 2 -2.98 -1.89 15.38
C LYS A 2 -4.02 -1.80 14.26
N HIS A 3 -5.29 -1.61 14.58
CA HIS A 3 -6.33 -1.35 13.59
C HIS A 3 -6.49 0.15 13.39
N VAL A 4 -6.57 0.61 12.15
CA VAL A 4 -6.79 2.02 11.80
C VAL A 4 -7.80 2.14 10.67
N GLY A 5 -8.71 3.11 10.77
CA GLY A 5 -9.58 3.52 9.66
C GLY A 5 -9.23 4.89 9.09
N THR A 6 -8.10 5.46 9.52
CA THR A 6 -7.59 6.74 9.03
C THR A 6 -6.09 6.81 9.22
N PHE A 7 -5.40 7.46 8.27
CA PHE A 7 -3.97 7.74 8.35
C PHE A 7 -3.63 8.77 9.43
N ARG A 8 -4.59 9.56 9.93
CA ARG A 8 -4.37 10.45 11.10
C ARG A 8 -4.04 9.71 12.38
N GLY A 9 -4.38 8.41 12.48
CA GLY A 9 -4.07 7.59 13.64
C GLY A 9 -2.65 7.03 13.65
N ILE A 10 -1.82 7.41 12.69
CA ILE A 10 -0.47 6.88 12.49
C ILE A 10 0.54 7.99 12.80
N ASP A 11 1.21 7.86 13.94
CA ASP A 11 2.29 8.76 14.31
C ASP A 11 3.51 8.52 13.41
N ILE A 12 4.16 9.61 12.99
CA ILE A 12 5.40 9.59 12.21
C ILE A 12 6.45 10.40 12.94
N GLU A 13 7.65 9.84 13.04
CA GLU A 13 8.82 10.46 13.65
C GLU A 13 9.95 10.61 12.64
N SER A 14 10.97 11.38 13.02
CA SER A 14 12.09 11.63 12.12
C SER A 14 12.91 10.38 11.84
N GLY A 15 13.21 10.15 10.55
CA GLY A 15 13.95 8.97 10.10
C GLY A 15 13.12 7.68 10.03
N ASP A 16 11.79 7.79 10.13
CA ASP A 16 10.87 6.67 9.89
C ASP A 16 10.81 6.32 8.39
N VAL A 17 10.44 5.07 8.11
CA VAL A 17 10.00 4.63 6.77
C VAL A 17 8.61 4.00 6.83
N VAL A 18 7.77 4.38 5.86
CA VAL A 18 6.42 3.85 5.69
C VAL A 18 6.36 3.02 4.41
N PHE A 19 5.93 1.76 4.54
CA PHE A 19 5.56 0.91 3.42
C PHE A 19 4.04 0.80 3.40
N CYS A 20 3.42 1.33 2.35
CA CYS A 20 1.96 1.43 2.24
C CYS A 20 1.47 0.60 1.06
N ASP A 21 0.47 -0.25 1.28
CA ASP A 21 -0.24 -0.89 0.17
C ASP A 21 -1.06 0.14 -0.65
N ILE A 22 -1.48 -0.27 -1.86
CA ILE A 22 -2.28 0.55 -2.75
C ILE A 22 -3.76 0.14 -2.76
N ASP A 23 -4.07 -1.12 -3.05
CA ASP A 23 -5.43 -1.53 -3.38
C ASP A 23 -6.25 -1.70 -2.11
N ASP A 24 -7.39 -1.03 -1.97
CA ASP A 24 -8.21 -1.00 -0.73
C ASP A 24 -7.53 -0.39 0.51
N THR A 25 -6.23 -0.07 0.44
CA THR A 25 -5.49 0.69 1.44
C THR A 25 -5.35 2.17 1.10
N LEU A 26 -4.81 2.50 -0.08
CA LEU A 26 -4.68 3.88 -0.58
C LEU A 26 -5.82 4.24 -1.52
N PHE A 27 -6.16 3.32 -2.43
CA PHE A 27 -7.12 3.50 -3.51
C PHE A 27 -8.36 2.67 -3.28
N ASP A 28 -9.51 3.35 -3.29
CA ASP A 28 -10.83 2.73 -3.35
C ASP A 28 -11.34 2.78 -4.80
N TYR A 29 -11.65 1.61 -5.33
CA TYR A 29 -12.26 1.43 -6.64
C TYR A 29 -13.79 1.25 -6.56
N GLY A 30 -14.35 1.26 -5.34
CA GLY A 30 -15.77 1.15 -5.06
C GLY A 30 -16.34 -0.24 -5.32
N ALA A 31 -17.66 -0.27 -5.53
CA ALA A 31 -18.45 -1.49 -5.62
C ALA A 31 -17.93 -2.56 -6.62
N PRO A 32 -17.39 -2.22 -7.80
CA PRO A 32 -16.86 -3.23 -8.73
C PRO A 32 -15.76 -4.11 -8.12
N ILE A 33 -14.79 -3.52 -7.42
CA ILE A 33 -13.72 -4.26 -6.77
C ILE A 33 -14.21 -4.94 -5.49
N ASP A 34 -15.06 -4.28 -4.70
CA ASP A 34 -15.69 -4.90 -3.52
C ASP A 34 -16.47 -6.17 -3.89
N ASN A 35 -17.17 -6.15 -5.03
CA ASN A 35 -17.92 -7.31 -5.52
C ASN A 35 -16.98 -8.39 -6.05
N TYR A 36 -15.93 -8.03 -6.78
CA TYR A 36 -14.90 -8.96 -7.24
C TYR A 36 -14.31 -9.78 -6.08
N TRP A 37 -14.00 -9.13 -4.95
CA TRP A 37 -13.51 -9.82 -3.74
C TRP A 37 -14.57 -10.71 -3.07
N LYS A 38 -15.81 -10.23 -2.97
CA LYS A 38 -16.91 -10.97 -2.32
C LYS A 38 -17.31 -12.22 -3.10
N GLU A 39 -17.33 -12.13 -4.42
CA GLU A 39 -17.76 -13.21 -5.32
C GLU A 39 -16.72 -14.34 -5.41
N LYS A 40 -15.49 -14.13 -4.90
CA LYS A 40 -14.40 -15.11 -4.92
C LYS A 40 -14.17 -15.68 -6.33
N ILE A 41 -14.20 -14.79 -7.32
CA ILE A 41 -14.02 -15.15 -8.73
C ILE A 41 -12.63 -15.76 -8.91
N GLU A 42 -12.57 -16.93 -9.57
CA GLU A 42 -11.30 -17.50 -10.00
C GLU A 42 -10.78 -16.71 -11.21
N ASP A 43 -9.73 -15.91 -10.99
CA ASP A 43 -9.18 -15.01 -12.00
C ASP A 43 -7.66 -15.18 -12.11
N PRO A 44 -7.20 -16.30 -12.72
CA PRO A 44 -5.78 -16.58 -12.86
C PRO A 44 -5.12 -15.50 -13.72
N GLY A 45 -4.17 -14.79 -13.10
CA GLY A 45 -3.49 -13.65 -13.74
C GLY A 45 -4.22 -12.32 -13.62
N TYR A 46 -5.28 -12.23 -12.80
CA TYR A 46 -5.98 -10.99 -12.46
C TYR A 46 -6.54 -10.22 -13.68
N LYS A 47 -7.06 -10.93 -14.68
CA LYS A 47 -7.55 -10.30 -15.93
C LYS A 47 -8.85 -9.54 -15.70
N ILE A 48 -9.77 -10.11 -14.92
CA ILE A 48 -11.06 -9.49 -14.59
C ILE A 48 -10.79 -8.29 -13.68
N TRP A 49 -10.00 -8.48 -12.63
CA TRP A 49 -9.57 -7.40 -11.75
C TRP A 49 -8.90 -6.25 -12.52
N TYR A 50 -7.99 -6.58 -13.44
CA TYR A 50 -7.32 -5.58 -14.28
C TYR A 50 -8.31 -4.81 -15.14
N SER A 51 -9.25 -5.51 -15.80
CA SER A 51 -10.26 -4.85 -16.62
C SER A 51 -11.13 -3.88 -15.81
N ILE A 52 -11.41 -4.21 -14.54
CA ILE A 52 -12.15 -3.30 -13.65
C ILE A 52 -11.31 -2.04 -13.36
N ILE A 53 -10.06 -2.20 -12.92
CA ILE A 53 -9.23 -1.05 -12.53
C ILE A 53 -8.78 -0.20 -13.72
N GLU A 54 -8.64 -0.77 -14.93
CA GLU A 54 -8.31 -0.03 -16.15
C GLU A 54 -9.43 0.95 -16.57
N ASN A 55 -10.67 0.63 -16.21
CA ASN A 55 -11.85 1.44 -16.53
C ASN A 55 -12.35 2.27 -15.35
N THR A 56 -11.62 2.30 -14.24
CA THR A 56 -12.04 2.96 -13.00
C THR A 56 -10.94 3.83 -12.45
N ILE A 57 -11.19 5.14 -12.36
CA ILE A 57 -10.30 6.06 -11.64
C ILE A 57 -10.54 5.86 -10.14
N PRO A 58 -9.54 5.41 -9.37
CA PRO A 58 -9.73 5.21 -7.94
C PRO A 58 -9.89 6.55 -7.22
N THR A 59 -10.56 6.54 -6.07
CA THR A 59 -10.48 7.63 -5.09
C THR A 59 -9.48 7.30 -3.99
N ILE A 60 -8.94 8.30 -3.31
CA ILE A 60 -8.17 8.06 -2.07
C ILE A 60 -9.13 7.53 -1.00
N THR A 61 -8.75 6.46 -0.30
CA THR A 61 -9.55 5.80 0.75
C THR A 61 -9.81 6.71 1.96
N ASP A 62 -8.85 7.56 2.32
CA ASP A 62 -8.93 8.51 3.43
C ASP A 62 -8.70 9.95 2.96
N LYS A 63 -9.66 10.82 3.25
CA LYS A 63 -9.54 12.27 2.99
C LYS A 63 -8.35 12.92 3.70
N TYR A 64 -7.78 12.30 4.72
CA TYR A 64 -6.61 12.79 5.47
C TYR A 64 -5.27 12.22 5.01
N PHE A 65 -5.23 11.43 3.94
CA PHE A 65 -3.97 10.88 3.43
C PHE A 65 -2.95 11.97 3.06
N TYR A 66 -3.39 13.10 2.50
CA TYR A 66 -2.48 14.20 2.18
C TYR A 66 -1.92 14.92 3.43
N ASP A 67 -2.68 14.97 4.53
CA ASP A 67 -2.17 15.45 5.82
C ASP A 67 -1.07 14.51 6.32
N PHE A 68 -1.26 13.20 6.16
CA PHE A 68 -0.27 12.19 6.50
C PHE A 68 1.01 12.30 5.65
N LEU A 69 0.88 12.57 4.34
CA LEU A 69 2.05 12.85 3.50
C LEU A 69 2.81 14.11 3.93
N ASN A 70 2.09 15.16 4.33
CA ASN A 70 2.71 16.36 4.88
C ASN A 70 3.48 16.05 6.16
N LEU A 71 2.90 15.24 7.06
CA LEU A 71 3.56 14.81 8.29
C LEU A 71 4.85 14.02 8.02
N ILE A 72 4.83 13.11 7.04
CA ILE A 72 6.02 12.35 6.61
C ILE A 72 7.12 13.30 6.15
N ARG A 73 6.78 14.28 5.30
CA ARG A 73 7.74 15.26 4.79
C ARG A 73 8.29 16.17 5.90
N GLU A 74 7.44 16.67 6.79
CA GLU A 74 7.82 17.54 7.90
C GLU A 74 8.78 16.85 8.88
N ASN A 75 8.65 15.54 9.03
CA ASN A 75 9.54 14.74 9.87
C ASN A 75 10.76 14.19 9.12
N ASN A 76 10.99 14.50 7.84
CA ASN A 76 12.09 13.88 7.08
C ASN A 76 12.05 12.33 7.15
N ALA A 77 10.83 11.78 7.04
CA ALA A 77 10.57 10.35 6.90
C ALA A 77 10.38 10.00 5.41
N GLU A 78 10.46 8.71 5.10
CA GLU A 78 10.30 8.18 3.74
C GLU A 78 8.98 7.39 3.60
N ILE A 79 8.39 7.38 2.41
CA ILE A 79 7.25 6.52 2.07
C ILE A 79 7.46 5.82 0.74
N TYR A 80 7.09 4.54 0.71
CA TYR A 80 7.13 3.66 -0.45
C TYR A 80 5.78 2.98 -0.63
N PHE A 81 5.27 2.94 -1.87
CA PHE A 81 4.11 2.14 -2.19
C PHE A 81 4.52 0.72 -2.59
N ILE A 82 3.97 -0.29 -1.92
CA ILE A 82 4.30 -1.71 -2.11
C ILE A 82 3.00 -2.45 -2.43
N THR A 83 2.78 -2.83 -3.68
CA THR A 83 1.52 -3.45 -4.15
C THR A 83 1.72 -4.85 -4.73
N ALA A 84 0.75 -5.73 -4.50
CA ALA A 84 0.72 -7.07 -5.07
C ALA A 84 0.55 -7.09 -6.61
N ARG A 85 0.24 -5.95 -7.22
CA ARG A 85 0.08 -5.80 -8.67
C ARG A 85 1.25 -6.39 -9.46
N ASN A 86 0.92 -6.95 -10.61
CA ASN A 86 1.91 -7.39 -11.58
C ASN A 86 2.66 -6.19 -12.17
N VAL A 87 3.96 -6.36 -12.45
CA VAL A 87 4.79 -5.32 -13.09
C VAL A 87 4.26 -4.88 -14.46
N ASN A 88 3.53 -5.76 -15.17
CA ASN A 88 2.85 -5.42 -16.42
C ASN A 88 1.79 -4.31 -16.23
N PHE A 89 1.30 -4.12 -15.00
CA PHE A 89 0.33 -3.08 -14.65
C PHE A 89 0.99 -1.80 -14.11
N LYS A 90 2.33 -1.74 -14.07
CA LYS A 90 3.06 -0.58 -13.53
C LYS A 90 2.65 0.73 -14.21
N LYS A 91 2.43 0.71 -15.52
CA LYS A 91 1.98 1.90 -16.27
C LYS A 91 0.65 2.43 -15.74
N LEU A 92 -0.36 1.55 -15.63
CA LEU A 92 -1.67 1.90 -15.09
C LEU A 92 -1.58 2.38 -13.64
N THR A 93 -0.79 1.70 -12.81
CA THR A 93 -0.55 2.12 -11.42
C THR A 93 0.03 3.53 -11.34
N VAL A 94 1.02 3.85 -12.18
CA VAL A 94 1.61 5.19 -12.24
C VAL A 94 0.60 6.22 -12.75
N GLU A 95 -0.26 5.87 -13.71
CA GLU A 95 -1.34 6.75 -14.18
C GLU A 95 -2.34 7.09 -13.07
N HIS A 96 -2.73 6.11 -12.25
CA HIS A 96 -3.56 6.35 -11.06
C HIS A 96 -2.86 7.22 -10.02
N LEU A 97 -1.59 6.97 -9.73
CA LEU A 97 -0.81 7.80 -8.81
C LEU A 97 -0.70 9.24 -9.33
N LYS A 98 -0.44 9.42 -10.62
CA LYS A 98 -0.37 10.74 -11.26
C LYS A 98 -1.70 11.49 -11.20
N TYR A 99 -2.82 10.80 -11.37
CA TYR A 99 -4.15 11.41 -11.21
C TYR A 99 -4.32 12.07 -9.84
N HIS A 100 -3.69 11.48 -8.81
CA HIS A 100 -3.70 11.97 -7.42
C HIS A 100 -2.46 12.80 -7.03
N SER A 101 -1.61 13.18 -8.00
CA SER A 101 -0.35 13.91 -7.78
C SER A 101 0.66 13.17 -6.88
N LEU A 102 0.69 11.84 -6.95
CA LEU A 102 1.55 10.96 -6.14
C LEU A 102 2.66 10.28 -6.96
N GLU A 103 2.87 10.66 -8.22
CA GLU A 103 3.84 10.04 -9.13
C GLU A 103 5.31 10.19 -8.70
N HIS A 104 5.57 11.10 -7.76
CA HIS A 104 6.89 11.35 -7.19
C HIS A 104 7.25 10.38 -6.05
N ILE A 105 6.27 9.62 -5.53
CA ILE A 105 6.48 8.58 -4.52
C ILE A 105 6.83 7.27 -5.22
N GLU A 106 7.88 6.60 -4.76
CA GLU A 106 8.32 5.36 -5.38
C GLU A 106 7.29 4.23 -5.18
N CYS A 107 6.98 3.51 -6.26
CA CYS A 107 6.00 2.43 -6.28
C CYS A 107 6.61 1.13 -6.80
N HIS A 108 6.45 0.07 -6.02
CA HIS A 108 6.98 -1.26 -6.29
C HIS A 108 5.83 -2.24 -6.54
N CYS A 109 5.83 -2.85 -7.74
CA CYS A 109 4.87 -3.88 -8.15
C CYS A 109 5.49 -5.27 -7.98
N LEU A 110 4.93 -6.09 -7.11
CA LEU A 110 5.60 -7.29 -6.59
C LEU A 110 5.41 -8.54 -7.45
N SER A 111 4.44 -8.52 -8.38
CA SER A 111 4.17 -9.64 -9.27
C SER A 111 3.99 -10.98 -8.54
N GLY A 112 3.32 -10.97 -7.39
CA GLY A 112 3.08 -12.14 -6.55
C GLY A 112 4.20 -12.51 -5.57
N THR A 113 5.31 -11.77 -5.54
CA THR A 113 6.31 -11.91 -4.47
C THR A 113 5.71 -11.46 -3.14
N CYS A 114 5.98 -12.19 -2.05
CA CYS A 114 5.56 -11.78 -0.70
C CYS A 114 6.19 -10.42 -0.33
N LYS A 115 5.45 -9.60 0.42
CA LYS A 115 5.88 -8.24 0.78
C LYS A 115 7.07 -8.25 1.72
N SER A 116 7.07 -9.14 2.71
CA SER A 116 8.19 -9.32 3.64
C SER A 116 9.50 -9.60 2.89
N LYS A 117 9.48 -10.58 1.99
CA LYS A 117 10.61 -10.96 1.16
C LYS A 117 11.09 -9.80 0.30
N TYR A 118 10.18 -9.16 -0.45
CA TYR A 118 10.53 -8.04 -1.31
C TYR A 118 11.20 -6.90 -0.54
N ILE A 119 10.62 -6.52 0.60
CA ILE A 119 11.16 -5.46 1.45
C ILE A 119 12.57 -5.82 1.96
N SER A 120 12.78 -7.05 2.44
CA SER A 120 14.08 -7.49 2.95
C SER A 120 15.20 -7.53 1.91
N GLU A 121 14.86 -7.80 0.64
CA GLU A 121 15.82 -7.94 -0.44
C GLU A 121 16.18 -6.60 -1.10
N ASN A 122 15.31 -5.59 -1.00
CA ASN A 122 15.43 -4.35 -1.76
C ASN A 122 15.68 -3.10 -0.92
N PHE A 123 15.53 -3.17 0.42
CA PHE A 123 15.69 -2.01 1.30
C PHE A 123 16.75 -2.27 2.36
N ASP A 124 17.65 -1.31 2.56
CA ASP A 124 18.53 -1.30 3.72
C ASP A 124 17.76 -0.82 4.96
N LEU A 125 17.07 -1.75 5.61
CA LEU A 125 16.20 -1.46 6.75
C LEU A 125 16.96 -0.93 7.98
N LYS A 126 18.29 -1.02 8.03
CA LYS A 126 19.10 -0.57 9.17
C LYS A 126 19.27 0.95 9.20
N LYS A 127 19.03 1.66 8.10
CA LYS A 127 19.16 3.13 8.04
C LYS A 127 17.98 3.87 8.68
N TYR A 128 16.89 3.16 8.99
CA TYR A 128 15.66 3.76 9.50
C TYR A 128 15.48 3.53 11.00
N ASN A 129 14.94 4.54 11.68
CA ASN A 129 14.67 4.48 13.12
C ASN A 129 13.49 3.55 13.42
N ARG A 130 12.41 3.68 12.64
CA ARG A 130 11.22 2.84 12.75
C ARG A 130 10.74 2.43 11.36
N LYS A 131 10.23 1.21 11.26
CA LYS A 131 9.65 0.67 10.03
C LYS A 131 8.16 0.51 10.25
N ILE A 132 7.37 1.17 9.43
CA ILE A 132 5.92 1.16 9.51
C ILE A 132 5.39 0.45 8.28
N PHE A 133 4.44 -0.47 8.45
CA PHE A 133 3.79 -1.16 7.35
C PHE A 133 2.27 -1.05 7.49
N ILE A 134 1.61 -0.61 6.41
CA ILE A 134 0.17 -0.33 6.35
C ILE A 134 -0.44 -1.11 5.19
N ASP A 135 -1.45 -1.92 5.48
CA ASP A 135 -2.11 -2.80 4.52
C ASP A 135 -3.51 -3.16 5.03
N ASP A 136 -4.48 -3.40 4.14
CA ASP A 136 -5.85 -3.79 4.48
C ASP A 136 -6.01 -5.30 4.68
N SER A 137 -5.04 -6.09 4.22
CA SER A 137 -5.02 -7.55 4.26
C SER A 137 -4.30 -8.08 5.50
N GLU A 138 -5.05 -8.80 6.34
CA GLU A 138 -4.50 -9.48 7.53
C GLU A 138 -3.39 -10.46 7.18
N LYS A 139 -3.46 -11.10 6.01
CA LYS A 139 -2.42 -12.02 5.52
C LYS A 139 -1.10 -11.29 5.28
N ASN A 140 -1.15 -10.10 4.67
CA ASN A 140 0.06 -9.31 4.42
C ASN A 140 0.63 -8.78 5.74
N ILE A 141 -0.22 -8.36 6.68
CA ILE A 141 0.23 -7.96 8.01
C ILE A 141 0.90 -9.12 8.76
N ALA A 142 0.31 -10.32 8.72
CA ALA A 142 0.90 -11.51 9.30
C ALA A 142 2.26 -11.84 8.65
N ASP A 143 2.34 -11.82 7.31
CA ASP A 143 3.59 -12.03 6.56
C ASP A 143 4.72 -11.10 7.04
N ILE A 144 4.43 -9.82 7.26
CA ILE A 144 5.41 -8.88 7.80
C ILE A 144 5.81 -9.23 9.23
N ASN A 145 4.85 -9.46 10.13
CA ASN A 145 5.16 -9.73 11.54
C ASN A 145 5.92 -11.06 11.74
N ASP A 146 5.65 -12.07 10.91
CA ASP A 146 6.26 -13.39 11.03
C ASP A 146 7.68 -13.44 10.46
N ASN A 147 7.99 -12.61 9.47
CA ASN A 147 9.25 -12.69 8.72
C ASN A 147 10.18 -11.48 8.93
N LEU A 148 9.65 -10.32 9.33
CA LEU A 148 10.43 -9.10 9.57
C LEU A 148 10.25 -8.61 11.00
N ASN A 149 11.36 -8.55 11.73
CA ASN A 149 11.39 -8.00 13.08
C ASN A 149 11.29 -6.46 13.06
N ASP A 150 10.82 -5.90 14.17
CA ASP A 150 10.82 -4.45 14.45
C ASP A 150 9.94 -3.60 13.53
N PHE A 151 8.91 -4.21 12.92
CA PHE A 151 7.88 -3.46 12.20
C PHE A 151 6.73 -3.06 13.12
N VAL A 152 6.29 -1.81 13.00
CA VAL A 152 5.00 -1.37 13.50
C VAL A 152 3.97 -1.56 12.40
N THR A 153 3.08 -2.53 12.59
CA THR A 153 2.07 -2.91 11.58
C THR A 153 0.69 -2.31 11.88
N TYR A 154 0.07 -1.75 10.84
CA TYR A 154 -1.26 -1.18 10.85
C TYR A 154 -2.16 -1.90 9.86
N LEU A 155 -3.22 -2.55 10.36
CA LEU A 155 -4.27 -3.11 9.52
C LEU A 155 -5.27 -1.99 9.20
N TYR A 156 -5.28 -1.55 7.95
CA TYR A 156 -6.19 -0.53 7.46
C TYR A 156 -7.59 -1.12 7.23
N LYS A 157 -8.64 -0.43 7.65
CA LYS A 157 -10.03 -0.80 7.39
C LYS A 157 -10.80 0.44 6.97
N LYS A 158 -11.23 0.48 5.70
CA LYS A 158 -12.07 1.57 5.16
C LYS A 158 -13.42 1.66 5.87
#